data_AF-A0A843I580-F1
#
_entry.id   AF-A0A843I580-F1
#
_cell.length_a   1.000
_cell.length_b   1.000
_cell.length_c   1.000
_cell.angle_alpha   90.00
_cell.angle_beta   90.00
_cell.angle_gamma   90.00
#
_symmetry.space_group_name_H-M   'P 1'
#
loop_
_entity.id
_entity.type
_entity.pdbx_description
1 polymer ?
#
loop_
_entity_poly.entity_id
_entity_poly.type
_entity_poly.pdbx_seq_one_letter_code
_entity_poly.pdbx_strand_id
1 'polypeptide(L)'
;ETMAKETAFGTIDEVISISKEVKNVIPYIDWAHTFARQGGQIDYGEIIDRLIKELHLLHINSHFESLVFRNGKYVDEHLPIDNNAPPFEPLAKEILKRDISITLICESPELERDALKMKKVLEDLGYKF
;
A
#
# COMPACT_ATOMS: atom_id res chain seq x y z
N GLU A 1 10.05 2.55 -4.99
CA GLU A 1 8.71 2.00 -4.84
C GLU A 1 8.78 0.51 -4.57
N THR A 2 7.82 -0.09 -3.86
CA THR A 2 7.72 -1.55 -3.76
C THR A 2 7.16 -2.14 -5.05
N MET A 3 7.66 -3.30 -5.46
CA MET A 3 7.35 -3.89 -6.76
C MET A 3 6.72 -5.27 -6.61
N ALA A 4 5.78 -5.66 -7.48
CA ALA A 4 5.20 -7.02 -7.45
C ALA A 4 6.17 -8.08 -8.03
N LYS A 5 6.94 -7.71 -9.06
CA LYS A 5 7.81 -8.62 -9.79
C LYS A 5 8.96 -9.11 -8.91
N GLU A 6 9.01 -10.41 -8.63
CA GLU A 6 10.02 -11.05 -7.77
C GLU A 6 11.48 -10.73 -8.16
N THR A 7 11.77 -10.60 -9.46
CA THR A 7 13.12 -10.31 -9.96
C THR A 7 13.49 -8.82 -9.93
N ALA A 8 12.56 -7.94 -9.58
CA ALA A 8 12.82 -6.51 -9.43
C ALA A 8 13.11 -6.16 -7.97
N PHE A 9 14.05 -5.25 -7.71
CA PHE A 9 14.20 -4.66 -6.39
C PHE A 9 12.90 -3.97 -5.96
N GLY A 10 12.41 -4.23 -4.76
CA GLY A 10 11.18 -3.61 -4.27
C GLY A 10 10.41 -4.37 -3.20
N THR A 11 11.06 -5.25 -2.43
CA THR A 11 10.49 -5.74 -1.18
C THR A 11 10.49 -4.64 -0.12
N ILE A 12 9.67 -4.78 0.94
CA ILE A 12 9.67 -3.84 2.07
C ILE A 12 11.07 -3.74 2.71
N ASP A 13 11.76 -4.86 2.85
CA ASP A 13 13.12 -4.90 3.41
C ASP A 13 14.12 -4.14 2.55
N GLU A 14 14.07 -4.34 1.24
CA GLU A 14 14.93 -3.66 0.27
C GLU A 14 14.70 -2.14 0.27
N VAL A 15 13.45 -1.68 0.20
CA VAL A 15 13.15 -0.23 0.16
C VAL A 15 13.48 0.46 1.49
N ILE A 16 13.31 -0.21 2.63
CA ILE A 16 13.74 0.30 3.93
C ILE A 16 15.27 0.35 4.00
N SER A 17 15.95 -0.70 3.57
CA SER A 17 17.42 -0.77 3.59
C SER A 17 18.06 0.37 2.79
N ILE A 18 17.61 0.58 1.55
CA ILE A 18 18.18 1.64 0.71
C ILE A 18 17.88 3.05 1.26
N SER A 19 16.72 3.23 1.90
CA SER A 19 16.36 4.52 2.53
C SER A 19 17.21 4.84 3.76
N LYS A 20 17.76 3.82 4.44
CA LYS A 20 18.75 4.00 5.52
C LYS A 20 20.14 4.33 4.98
N GLU A 21 20.51 3.74 3.85
CA GLU A 21 21.84 3.89 3.25
C GLU A 21 22.00 5.24 2.51
N VAL A 22 20.95 5.66 1.80
CA VAL A 22 21.00 6.85 0.93
C VAL A 22 20.25 8.02 1.56
N LYS A 23 20.98 9.10 1.82
CA LYS A 23 20.41 10.32 2.42
C LYS A 23 19.28 10.90 1.55
N ASN A 24 18.19 11.32 2.20
CA ASN A 24 17.00 11.92 1.59
C ASN A 24 16.22 10.99 0.64
N VAL A 25 16.44 9.68 0.70
CA VAL A 25 15.60 8.69 0.04
C VAL A 25 14.60 8.15 1.04
N ILE A 26 13.32 8.12 0.66
CA ILE A 26 12.25 7.50 1.44
C ILE A 26 11.53 6.46 0.57
N PRO A 27 10.97 5.40 1.16
CA PRO A 27 10.19 4.43 0.43
C PRO A 27 8.91 5.05 -0.14
N TYR A 28 8.48 4.50 -1.27
CA TYR A 28 7.15 4.70 -1.84
C TYR A 28 6.48 3.33 -1.82
N ILE A 29 5.30 3.23 -1.20
CA ILE A 29 4.67 1.93 -0.91
C ILE A 29 3.53 1.68 -1.87
N ASP A 30 3.68 0.68 -2.70
CA ASP A 30 2.57 0.08 -3.42
C ASP A 30 2.03 -1.10 -2.61
N TRP A 31 0.79 -0.95 -2.15
CA TRP A 31 0.16 -1.91 -1.26
C TRP A 31 -0.21 -3.20 -1.98
N ALA A 32 -0.65 -3.16 -3.24
CA ALA A 32 -1.01 -4.36 -3.97
C ALA A 32 0.21 -5.15 -4.43
N HIS A 33 1.28 -4.47 -4.83
CA HIS A 33 2.58 -5.09 -5.10
C HIS A 33 3.12 -5.82 -3.89
N THR A 34 3.05 -5.18 -2.72
CA THR A 34 3.50 -5.78 -1.46
C THR A 34 2.68 -7.02 -1.12
N PHE A 35 1.35 -6.94 -1.26
CA PHE A 35 0.43 -8.06 -1.09
C PHE A 35 0.71 -9.22 -2.06
N ALA A 36 0.92 -8.92 -3.33
CA ALA A 36 1.25 -9.92 -4.35
C ALA A 36 2.55 -10.66 -3.99
N ARG A 37 3.56 -9.90 -3.57
CA ARG A 37 4.88 -10.42 -3.20
C ARG A 37 4.87 -11.29 -1.93
N GLN A 38 3.87 -11.09 -1.08
CA GLN A 38 3.60 -11.91 0.11
C GLN A 38 2.61 -13.04 -0.16
N GLY A 39 2.29 -13.34 -1.43
CA GLY A 39 1.43 -14.46 -1.79
C GLY A 39 -0.05 -14.25 -1.45
N GLY A 40 -0.51 -12.99 -1.46
CA GLY A 40 -1.89 -12.65 -1.15
C GLY A 40 -2.18 -12.44 0.34
N GLN A 41 -1.15 -12.08 1.10
CA GLN A 41 -1.26 -11.71 2.51
C GLN A 41 -0.62 -10.34 2.69
N ILE A 42 -1.12 -9.55 3.63
CA ILE A 42 -0.51 -8.27 3.97
C ILE A 42 -0.87 -7.90 5.40
N ASP A 43 0.15 -7.55 6.19
CA ASP A 43 -0.02 -6.90 7.48
C ASP A 43 0.34 -5.41 7.32
N TYR A 44 -0.68 -4.61 7.07
CA TYR A 44 -0.52 -3.15 6.95
C TYR A 44 0.05 -2.52 8.22
N GLY A 45 -0.33 -3.05 9.39
CA GLY A 45 0.08 -2.52 10.67
C GLY A 45 1.57 -2.74 10.91
N GLU A 46 2.05 -3.96 10.63
CA GLU A 46 3.48 -4.29 10.70
C GLU A 46 4.31 -3.39 9.77
N ILE A 47 3.88 -3.24 8.52
CA ILE A 47 4.61 -2.42 7.54
C ILE A 47 4.68 -0.96 8.00
N ILE A 48 3.55 -0.36 8.41
CA ILE A 48 3.51 1.02 8.89
C ILE A 48 4.39 1.19 10.14
N ASP A 49 4.32 0.24 11.08
CA ASP A 49 5.15 0.24 12.28
C ASP A 49 6.65 0.23 11.95
N ARG A 50 7.06 -0.54 10.94
CA ARG A 50 8.44 -0.57 10.47
C ARG A 50 8.86 0.77 9.84
N LEU A 51 8.02 1.37 8.99
CA LEU A 51 8.31 2.69 8.41
C LEU A 51 8.49 3.76 9.49
N ILE A 52 7.68 3.74 10.54
CA ILE A 52 7.80 4.66 11.68
C ILE A 52 9.05 4.36 12.50
N LYS A 53 9.25 3.12 12.94
CA LYS A 53 10.34 2.76 13.88
C LYS A 53 11.72 2.82 13.23
N GLU A 54 11.82 2.41 11.97
CA GLU A 54 13.10 2.25 11.29
C GLU A 54 13.54 3.49 10.51
N LEU A 55 12.57 4.27 10.00
CA LEU A 55 12.84 5.43 9.14
C LEU A 55 12.29 6.74 9.71
N HIS A 56 11.58 6.71 10.84
CA HIS A 56 10.99 7.89 11.47
C HIS A 56 10.01 8.64 10.55
N LEU A 57 9.32 7.91 9.67
CA LEU A 57 8.37 8.48 8.72
C LEU A 57 7.03 8.75 9.37
N LEU A 58 6.61 10.02 9.35
CA LEU A 58 5.26 10.47 9.75
C LEU A 58 4.34 10.72 8.55
N HIS A 59 4.90 10.67 7.34
CA HIS A 59 4.16 10.76 6.08
C HIS A 59 4.52 9.57 5.19
N ILE A 60 3.50 8.88 4.67
CA ILE A 60 3.65 7.76 3.75
C ILE A 60 3.17 8.19 2.36
N ASN A 61 3.97 7.91 1.32
CA ASN A 61 3.53 8.05 -0.07
C ASN A 61 3.24 6.67 -0.64
N SER A 62 2.08 6.49 -1.27
CA SER A 62 1.61 5.16 -1.63
C SER A 62 0.63 5.08 -2.79
N HIS A 63 0.52 3.88 -3.36
CA HIS A 63 -0.47 3.46 -4.36
C HIS A 63 -1.45 2.43 -3.79
N PHE A 64 -2.68 2.43 -4.30
CA PHE A 64 -3.67 1.40 -3.97
C PHE A 64 -4.59 1.05 -5.14
N GLU A 65 -4.64 -0.26 -5.39
CA GLU A 65 -5.36 -0.95 -6.45
C GLU A 65 -5.60 -2.40 -6.02
N SER A 66 -6.27 -3.19 -6.85
CA SER A 66 -6.25 -4.65 -6.72
C SER A 66 -5.49 -5.28 -7.88
N LEU A 67 -5.10 -6.54 -7.75
CA LEU A 67 -4.32 -7.25 -8.77
C LEU A 67 -5.00 -8.52 -9.26
N VAL A 68 -4.74 -8.88 -10.51
CA VAL A 68 -5.21 -10.16 -11.09
C VAL A 68 -4.54 -11.34 -10.39
N PHE A 69 -5.33 -12.32 -9.96
CA PHE A 69 -4.82 -13.64 -9.58
C PHE A 69 -4.78 -14.58 -10.80
N ARG A 70 -3.58 -15.02 -11.20
CA ARG A 70 -3.37 -15.90 -12.35
C ARG A 70 -2.27 -16.92 -12.06
N ASN A 71 -2.51 -18.18 -12.41
CA ASN A 71 -1.54 -19.27 -12.28
C ASN A 71 -0.98 -19.41 -10.85
N GLY A 72 -1.84 -19.26 -9.83
CA GLY A 72 -1.46 -19.45 -8.43
C GLY A 72 -0.76 -18.27 -7.76
N LYS A 73 -0.67 -17.10 -8.42
CA LYS A 73 -0.10 -15.88 -7.86
C LYS A 73 -0.82 -14.63 -8.31
N TYR A 74 -0.64 -13.54 -7.57
CA TYR A 74 -1.05 -12.22 -8.03
C TYR A 74 -0.01 -11.69 -9.01
N VAL A 75 -0.47 -11.13 -10.12
CA VAL A 75 0.37 -10.53 -11.16
C VAL A 75 0.10 -9.03 -11.22
N ASP A 76 1.12 -8.30 -11.65
CA ASP A 76 1.11 -6.85 -11.88
C ASP A 76 0.21 -6.49 -13.09
N GLU A 77 -1.08 -6.68 -12.90
CA GLU A 77 -2.16 -6.30 -13.79
C GLU A 77 -3.27 -5.72 -12.91
N HIS A 78 -3.49 -4.41 -13.02
CA HIS A 78 -4.35 -3.67 -12.10
C HIS A 78 -5.83 -3.98 -12.34
N LEU A 79 -6.57 -4.10 -11.25
CA LEU A 79 -8.00 -4.32 -11.18
C LEU A 79 -8.66 -3.27 -10.28
N PRO A 80 -9.97 -3.05 -10.45
CA PRO A 80 -10.71 -2.21 -9.52
C PRO A 80 -10.73 -2.78 -8.11
N ILE A 81 -10.79 -1.92 -7.09
CA ILE A 81 -10.63 -2.28 -5.67
C ILE A 81 -11.72 -3.21 -5.14
N ASP A 82 -12.84 -3.37 -5.86
CA ASP A 82 -13.90 -4.34 -5.54
C ASP A 82 -13.39 -5.79 -5.53
N ASN A 83 -12.27 -6.05 -6.21
CA ASN A 83 -11.62 -7.36 -6.20
C ASN A 83 -10.96 -7.67 -4.85
N ASN A 84 -10.80 -6.67 -3.98
CA ASN A 84 -10.41 -6.81 -2.58
C ASN A 84 -9.11 -7.62 -2.40
N ALA A 85 -8.16 -7.42 -3.32
CA ALA A 85 -6.92 -8.15 -3.44
C ALA A 85 -5.76 -7.18 -3.74
N PRO A 86 -5.34 -6.35 -2.76
CA PRO A 86 -5.63 -6.50 -1.32
C PRO A 86 -6.88 -5.75 -0.82
N PRO A 87 -7.34 -6.04 0.41
CA PRO A 87 -8.49 -5.36 1.01
C PRO A 87 -8.14 -3.95 1.54
N PHE A 88 -8.94 -2.95 1.15
CA PHE A 88 -8.68 -1.55 1.54
C PHE A 88 -9.03 -1.21 2.99
N GLU A 89 -10.18 -1.70 3.49
CA GLU A 89 -10.68 -1.32 4.83
C GLU A 89 -9.67 -1.59 5.97
N PRO A 90 -8.92 -2.71 5.99
CA PRO A 90 -7.86 -2.91 6.97
C PRO A 90 -6.78 -1.83 6.94
N LEU A 91 -6.30 -1.43 5.74
CA LEU A 91 -5.34 -0.33 5.61
C LEU A 91 -5.92 0.98 6.16
N ALA A 92 -7.17 1.30 5.81
CA ALA A 92 -7.85 2.49 6.30
C ALA A 92 -7.92 2.54 7.84
N LYS A 93 -8.26 1.41 8.49
CA LYS A 93 -8.24 1.29 9.96
C LYS A 93 -6.86 1.51 10.56
N GLU A 94 -5.82 0.95 9.94
CA GLU A 94 -4.44 1.11 10.41
C GLU A 94 -3.95 2.57 10.27
N ILE A 95 -4.35 3.28 9.22
CA ILE A 95 -4.03 4.70 9.04
C ILE A 95 -4.75 5.53 10.10
N LEU A 96 -6.07 5.36 10.25
CA LEU A 96 -6.90 6.22 11.11
C LEU A 96 -6.61 6.07 12.61
N LYS A 97 -6.05 4.94 13.05
CA LYS A 97 -5.69 4.74 14.47
C LYS A 97 -4.31 5.29 14.85
N ARG A 98 -3.56 5.85 13.89
CA ARG A 98 -2.19 6.35 14.07
C ARG A 98 -2.12 7.85 13.81
N ASP A 99 -1.18 8.52 14.48
CA ASP A 99 -0.85 9.92 14.23
C ASP A 99 0.15 10.03 13.06
N ILE A 100 -0.32 9.69 11.86
CA ILE A 100 0.43 9.78 10.61
C ILE A 100 -0.40 10.46 9.53
N SER A 101 0.27 10.91 8.48
CA SER A 101 -0.36 11.35 7.24
C SER A 101 0.00 10.41 6.10
N ILE A 102 -0.85 10.34 5.08
CA ILE A 102 -0.61 9.48 3.92
C ILE A 102 -1.11 10.16 2.65
N THR A 103 -0.31 10.05 1.59
CA THR A 103 -0.74 10.25 0.21
C THR A 103 -1.07 8.87 -0.37
N LEU A 104 -2.30 8.68 -0.80
CA LEU A 104 -2.80 7.44 -1.37
C LEU A 104 -3.33 7.71 -2.79
N ILE A 105 -2.52 7.37 -3.80
CA ILE A 105 -2.92 7.50 -5.20
C ILE A 105 -3.62 6.20 -5.62
N CYS A 106 -4.79 6.33 -6.25
CA CYS A 106 -5.46 5.18 -6.84
C CYS A 106 -4.80 4.89 -8.19
N GLU A 107 -4.33 3.65 -8.43
CA GLU A 107 -3.84 3.21 -9.74
C GLU A 107 -4.74 2.15 -10.38
N SER A 108 -5.96 1.99 -9.87
CA SER A 108 -6.94 1.11 -10.48
C SER A 108 -7.31 1.56 -11.91
N PRO A 109 -7.85 0.67 -12.76
CA PRO A 109 -8.41 1.06 -14.06
C PRO A 109 -9.59 2.05 -13.98
N GLU A 110 -10.17 2.27 -12.79
CA GLU A 110 -11.35 3.11 -12.56
C GLU A 110 -11.06 4.19 -11.50
N LEU A 111 -10.07 5.04 -11.78
CA LEU A 111 -9.45 6.01 -10.87
C LEU A 111 -10.45 6.80 -10.01
N GLU A 112 -11.37 7.55 -10.62
CA GLU A 112 -12.27 8.43 -9.90
C GLU A 112 -13.27 7.64 -9.06
N ARG A 113 -13.78 6.54 -9.61
CA ARG A 113 -14.77 5.68 -8.95
C ARG A 113 -14.17 5.04 -7.71
N ASP A 114 -12.97 4.49 -7.83
CA ASP A 114 -12.32 3.75 -6.75
C ASP A 114 -11.71 4.70 -5.72
N ALA A 115 -11.24 5.89 -6.11
CA ALA A 115 -10.89 6.95 -5.17
C ALA A 115 -12.10 7.38 -4.32
N LEU A 116 -13.29 7.54 -4.92
CA LEU A 116 -14.52 7.84 -4.18
C LEU A 116 -14.93 6.71 -3.23
N LYS A 117 -14.70 5.44 -3.61
CA LYS A 117 -14.94 4.29 -2.71
C LYS A 117 -13.99 4.28 -1.53
N MET A 118 -12.68 4.50 -1.75
CA MET A 118 -11.70 4.61 -0.67
C MET A 118 -12.04 5.77 0.27
N LYS A 119 -12.42 6.92 -0.30
CA LYS A 119 -12.93 8.06 0.46
C LYS A 119 -14.13 7.66 1.34
N LYS A 120 -15.12 6.97 0.76
CA LYS A 120 -16.33 6.55 1.48
C LYS A 120 -16.01 5.61 2.64
N VAL A 121 -15.07 4.67 2.46
CA VAL A 121 -14.62 3.78 3.54
C VAL A 121 -13.99 4.58 4.69
N LEU A 122 -13.17 5.59 4.38
CA LEU A 122 -12.59 6.48 5.41
C LEU A 122 -13.68 7.27 6.15
N GLU A 123 -14.67 7.81 5.44
CA GLU A 123 -15.81 8.52 6.02
C GLU A 123 -16.66 7.62 6.93
N ASP A 124 -16.90 6.37 6.51
CA ASP A 124 -17.65 5.37 7.30
C ASP A 124 -16.91 4.94 8.56
N LEU A 125 -15.58 5.00 8.55
CA LEU A 125 -14.73 4.81 9.72
C LEU A 125 -14.61 6.07 10.60
N GLY A 126 -15.31 7.16 10.22
CA GLY A 126 -15.42 8.39 11.02
C GLY A 126 -14.45 9.50 10.64
N TYR A 127 -13.65 9.34 9.58
CA TYR A 127 -12.79 10.40 9.08
C TYR A 127 -13.61 11.52 8.43
N LYS A 128 -13.21 12.77 8.62
CA LYS A 128 -13.84 13.94 8.02
C LYS A 128 -12.80 14.69 7.21
N PHE A 129 -13.02 14.78 5.90
CA PHE A 129 -12.19 15.53 4.95
C PHE A 129 -12.42 17.04 5.07
#